data_AF-A0A6A4VQB2-F1
#
_entry.id   AF-A0A6A4VQB2-F1
#
_cell.length_a   1.000
_cell.length_b   1.000
_cell.length_c   1.000
_cell.angle_alpha   90.00
_cell.angle_beta   90.00
_cell.angle_gamma   90.00
#
_symmetry.space_group_name_H-M   'P 1'
#
loop_
_entity.id
_entity.type
_entity.pdbx_description
1 polymer ?
#
loop_
_entity_poly.entity_id
_entity_poly.type
_entity_poly.pdbx_seq_one_letter_code
_entity_poly.pdbx_strand_id
1 'polypeptide(L)'
;MDASTLKKTVLECLKDGELRGEFQSLIQEMVTGAVAEAMAARDTEIAELKDQLKRTTDQLNDLEQYSRRLCVNITGVPEMTGESTDQIITDLAKMAGVAVTPSDIDRSHRIETAGKTFVSDNLTKLNQHTMYVARNMKKEGKIHSAWTDVGKMKADDEDMWRVLVAARDYLPMQMRCQHR
;
A
#
# COMPACT_ATOMS: atom_id res chain seq x y z
N MET A 1 12.09 -50.78 -50.68
CA MET A 1 12.87 -49.94 -49.75
C MET A 1 12.66 -50.48 -48.35
N ASP A 2 13.73 -50.81 -47.63
CA ASP A 2 13.61 -51.21 -46.22
C ASP A 2 13.41 -49.99 -45.30
N ALA A 3 12.82 -50.21 -44.12
CA ALA A 3 12.50 -49.14 -43.18
C ALA A 3 13.74 -48.39 -42.66
N SER A 4 14.92 -49.04 -42.66
CA SER A 4 16.18 -48.44 -42.22
C SER A 4 16.71 -47.42 -43.23
N THR A 5 16.55 -47.74 -44.52
CA THR A 5 16.94 -46.91 -45.66
C THR A 5 16.03 -45.70 -45.70
N LEU A 6 14.71 -45.89 -45.58
CA LEU A 6 13.74 -44.80 -45.54
C LEU A 6 14.05 -43.81 -44.41
N LYS A 7 14.36 -44.33 -43.21
CA LYS A 7 14.70 -43.52 -42.03
C LYS A 7 15.97 -42.71 -42.25
N LYS A 8 16.99 -43.30 -42.88
CA LYS A 8 18.27 -42.66 -43.18
C LYS A 8 18.11 -41.56 -44.24
N THR A 9 17.33 -41.82 -45.29
CA THR A 9 17.04 -40.84 -46.35
C THR A 9 16.28 -39.63 -45.81
N VAL A 10 15.25 -39.85 -44.98
CA VAL A 10 14.52 -38.76 -44.31
C VAL A 10 15.43 -37.94 -43.39
N LEU A 11 16.36 -38.58 -42.69
CA LEU A 11 17.34 -37.91 -41.82
C LEU A 11 18.36 -37.05 -42.60
N GLU A 12 18.72 -37.45 -43.81
CA GLU A 12 19.60 -36.66 -44.69
C GLU A 12 18.86 -35.45 -45.27
N CYS A 13 17.59 -35.59 -45.66
CA CYS A 13 16.75 -34.47 -46.08
C CYS A 13 16.54 -33.42 -44.99
N LEU A 14 16.46 -33.84 -43.72
CA LEU A 14 16.38 -32.92 -42.57
C LEU A 14 17.69 -32.16 -42.28
N LYS A 15 18.82 -32.56 -42.88
CA LYS A 15 20.09 -31.82 -42.79
C LYS A 15 20.22 -30.75 -43.87
N ASP A 16 19.36 -30.77 -44.87
CA ASP A 16 19.30 -29.75 -45.91
C ASP A 16 18.92 -28.40 -45.29
N GLY A 17 19.73 -27.37 -45.54
CA GLY A 17 19.62 -26.09 -44.85
C GLY A 17 18.31 -25.36 -45.14
N GLU A 18 17.75 -25.56 -46.33
CA GLU A 18 16.53 -24.88 -46.79
C GLU A 18 15.28 -25.54 -46.18
N LEU A 19 15.12 -26.86 -46.32
CA LEU A 19 14.06 -27.64 -45.68
C LEU A 19 14.11 -27.56 -44.15
N ARG A 20 15.31 -27.52 -43.57
CA ARG A 20 15.48 -27.36 -42.12
C ARG A 20 15.05 -25.95 -41.67
N GLY A 21 15.29 -24.92 -42.47
CA GLY A 21 14.82 -23.56 -42.24
C GLY A 21 13.29 -23.44 -42.28
N GLU A 22 12.64 -24.04 -43.28
CA GLU A 22 11.17 -24.07 -43.39
C GLU A 22 10.52 -24.84 -42.24
N PHE A 23 11.06 -26.01 -41.89
CA PHE A 23 10.56 -26.80 -40.77
C PHE A 23 10.79 -26.09 -39.43
N GLN A 24 11.93 -25.41 -39.27
CA GLN A 24 12.22 -24.58 -38.10
C GLN A 24 11.26 -23.38 -38.00
N SER A 25 10.93 -22.73 -39.12
CA SER A 25 9.93 -21.65 -39.17
C SER A 25 8.55 -22.12 -38.71
N LEU A 26 8.06 -23.25 -39.22
CA LEU A 26 6.78 -23.84 -38.84
C LEU A 26 6.71 -24.19 -37.35
N ILE A 27 7.78 -24.80 -36.81
CA ILE A 27 7.87 -25.10 -35.38
C ILE A 27 7.95 -23.82 -34.56
N GLN A 28 8.75 -22.84 -35.00
CA GLN A 28 8.92 -21.58 -34.31
C GLN A 28 7.58 -20.85 -34.19
N GLU A 29 6.79 -20.79 -35.27
CA GLU A 29 5.47 -20.14 -35.30
C GLU A 29 4.45 -20.83 -34.39
N MET A 30 4.41 -22.17 -34.39
CA MET A 30 3.55 -22.92 -33.46
C MET A 30 3.96 -22.69 -32.00
N VAL A 31 5.26 -22.72 -31.70
CA VAL A 31 5.75 -22.53 -30.33
C VAL A 31 5.54 -21.09 -29.87
N THR A 32 5.80 -20.08 -30.71
CA THR A 32 5.56 -18.68 -30.35
C THR A 32 4.08 -18.40 -30.14
N GLY A 33 3.19 -18.95 -30.97
CA GLY A 33 1.75 -18.84 -30.77
C GLY A 33 1.29 -19.42 -29.44
N ALA A 34 1.68 -20.67 -29.15
CA ALA A 34 1.32 -21.35 -27.91
C ALA A 34 1.91 -20.66 -26.65
N VAL A 35 3.16 -20.18 -26.74
CA VAL A 35 3.80 -19.44 -25.64
C VAL A 35 3.15 -18.08 -25.44
N ALA A 36 2.83 -17.35 -26.52
CA ALA A 36 2.17 -16.05 -26.42
C ALA A 36 0.78 -16.15 -25.79
N GLU A 37 -0.01 -17.16 -26.18
CA GLU A 37 -1.32 -17.41 -25.56
C GLU A 37 -1.18 -17.76 -24.08
N ALA A 38 -0.23 -18.64 -23.74
CA ALA A 38 0.04 -19.00 -22.34
C ALA A 38 0.51 -17.80 -21.51
N MET A 39 1.36 -16.93 -22.06
CA MET A 39 1.82 -15.70 -21.39
C MET A 39 0.67 -14.70 -21.22
N ALA A 40 -0.17 -14.49 -22.24
CA ALA A 40 -1.32 -13.59 -22.15
C ALA A 40 -2.33 -14.05 -21.07
N ALA A 41 -2.58 -15.36 -20.97
CA ALA A 41 -3.41 -15.91 -19.90
C ALA A 41 -2.80 -15.65 -18.52
N ARG A 42 -1.48 -15.83 -18.37
CA ARG A 42 -0.78 -15.55 -17.10
C ARG A 42 -0.73 -14.07 -16.77
N ASP A 43 -0.55 -13.19 -17.74
CA ASP A 43 -0.55 -11.75 -17.52
C ASP A 43 -1.93 -11.28 -17.03
N THR A 44 -3.00 -11.87 -17.56
CA THR A 44 -4.37 -11.62 -17.10
C THR A 44 -4.56 -12.05 -15.65
N GLU A 45 -4.12 -13.27 -15.30
CA GLU A 45 -4.18 -13.77 -13.93
C GLU A 45 -3.32 -12.93 -12.96
N ILE A 46 -2.13 -12.51 -13.38
CA ILE A 46 -1.26 -11.63 -12.60
C ILE A 46 -1.94 -10.28 -12.36
N ALA A 47 -2.63 -9.72 -13.35
CA ALA A 47 -3.37 -8.48 -13.20
C ALA A 47 -4.52 -8.63 -12.18
N GLU A 48 -5.31 -9.69 -12.29
CA GLU A 48 -6.41 -9.98 -11.36
C GLU A 48 -5.92 -10.20 -9.92
N LEU A 49 -4.85 -10.98 -9.74
CA LEU A 49 -4.27 -11.24 -8.43
C LEU A 49 -3.68 -9.97 -7.80
N LYS A 50 -3.03 -9.11 -8.59
CA LYS A 50 -2.56 -7.80 -8.12
C LYS A 50 -3.72 -6.91 -7.66
N ASP A 51 -4.82 -6.91 -8.41
CA ASP A 51 -6.04 -6.17 -8.06
C ASP A 51 -6.67 -6.68 -6.76
N GLN A 52 -6.77 -8.00 -6.60
CA GLN A 52 -7.26 -8.61 -5.36
C GLN A 52 -6.36 -8.29 -4.17
N LEU A 53 -5.04 -8.39 -4.34
CA LEU A 53 -4.07 -8.06 -3.31
C LEU A 53 -4.19 -6.60 -2.89
N LYS A 54 -4.40 -5.69 -3.84
CA LYS A 54 -4.64 -4.28 -3.55
C LYS A 54 -5.92 -4.09 -2.74
N ARG A 55 -7.06 -4.64 -3.19
CA ARG A 55 -8.35 -4.52 -2.50
C ARG A 55 -8.29 -5.04 -1.07
N THR A 56 -7.71 -6.22 -0.88
CA THR A 56 -7.55 -6.82 0.45
C THR A 56 -6.64 -5.98 1.34
N THR A 57 -5.54 -5.44 0.79
CA THR A 57 -4.65 -4.56 1.54
C THR A 57 -5.37 -3.27 1.98
N ASP A 58 -6.15 -2.67 1.08
CA ASP A 58 -6.94 -1.46 1.38
C ASP A 58 -7.98 -1.75 2.48
N GLN A 59 -8.71 -2.86 2.39
CA GLN A 59 -9.68 -3.29 3.40
C GLN A 59 -9.03 -3.56 4.76
N LEU A 60 -7.87 -4.23 4.78
CA LEU A 60 -7.13 -4.46 6.02
C LEU A 60 -6.71 -3.14 6.66
N ASN A 61 -6.23 -2.18 5.87
CA ASN A 61 -5.86 -0.86 6.38
C ASN A 61 -7.07 -0.11 6.95
N ASP A 62 -8.22 -0.17 6.29
CA ASP A 62 -9.44 0.48 6.76
C ASP A 62 -9.96 -0.14 8.07
N LEU A 63 -9.93 -1.47 8.17
CA LEU A 63 -10.31 -2.19 9.40
C LEU A 63 -9.34 -1.90 10.54
N GLU A 64 -8.03 -1.91 10.27
CA GLU A 64 -7.01 -1.54 11.25
C GLU A 64 -7.21 -0.10 11.72
N GLN A 65 -7.45 0.85 10.80
CA GLN A 65 -7.71 2.25 11.15
C GLN A 65 -9.01 2.43 11.94
N TYR A 66 -10.05 1.67 11.61
CA TYR A 66 -11.32 1.67 12.34
C TYR A 66 -11.13 1.23 13.79
N SER A 67 -10.35 0.17 14.01
CA SER A 67 -10.05 -0.31 15.38
C SER A 67 -9.27 0.70 16.23
N ARG A 68 -8.53 1.62 15.60
CA ARG A 68 -7.73 2.67 16.27
C ARG A 68 -8.39 4.03 16.32
N ARG A 69 -9.66 4.14 15.91
CA ARG A 69 -10.39 5.41 15.76
C ARG A 69 -10.44 6.28 17.02
N LEU A 70 -10.42 5.66 18.20
CA LEU A 70 -10.43 6.35 19.50
C LEU A 70 -9.04 6.34 20.18
N CYS A 71 -8.01 5.83 19.51
CA CYS A 71 -6.67 5.79 20.06
C CYS A 71 -5.91 7.07 19.67
N VAL A 72 -5.26 7.68 20.65
CA VAL A 72 -4.37 8.83 20.47
C VAL A 72 -2.95 8.48 20.90
N ASN A 73 -1.98 9.02 20.17
CA ASN A 73 -0.58 8.94 20.50
C ASN A 73 -0.15 10.25 21.17
N ILE A 74 0.54 10.13 22.30
CA ILE A 74 1.11 11.26 23.03
C ILE A 74 2.63 11.07 23.05
N THR A 75 3.35 11.95 22.34
CA THR A 75 4.81 11.91 22.28
C THR A 75 5.44 12.89 23.26
N GLY A 76 6.75 12.83 23.46
CA GLY A 76 7.53 13.81 24.24
C GLY A 76 7.18 13.88 25.72
N VAL A 77 6.65 12.82 26.30
CA VAL A 77 6.43 12.69 27.75
C VAL A 77 7.61 11.93 28.34
N PRO A 78 8.40 12.53 29.25
CA PRO A 78 9.52 11.85 29.91
C PRO A 78 9.11 10.53 30.56
N GLU A 79 9.99 9.54 30.52
CA GLU A 79 9.78 8.22 31.13
C GLU A 79 10.38 8.18 32.52
N MET A 80 9.65 7.60 33.47
CA MET A 80 10.11 7.39 34.85
C MET A 80 9.84 5.95 35.29
N THR A 81 10.76 5.39 36.09
CA THR A 81 10.58 4.05 36.66
C THR A 81 9.38 4.03 37.61
N GLY A 82 8.50 3.03 37.45
CA GLY A 82 7.32 2.88 38.30
C GLY A 82 6.21 3.91 38.03
N GLU A 83 6.24 4.56 36.88
CA GLU A 83 5.18 5.47 36.47
C GLU A 83 3.85 4.75 36.19
N SER A 84 2.75 5.46 36.43
CA SER A 84 1.43 5.06 35.96
C SER A 84 1.07 5.86 34.72
N THR A 85 0.88 5.19 33.59
CA THR A 85 0.50 5.83 32.33
C THR A 85 -0.89 6.45 32.39
N ASP A 86 -1.83 5.88 33.15
CA ASP A 86 -3.16 6.45 33.37
C ASP A 86 -3.09 7.78 34.13
N GLN A 87 -2.23 7.86 35.14
CA GLN A 87 -2.03 9.09 35.91
C GLN A 87 -1.42 10.18 35.03
N ILE A 88 -0.40 9.82 34.25
CA ILE A 88 0.21 10.73 33.27
C ILE A 88 -0.83 11.30 32.30
N ILE A 89 -1.70 10.45 31.74
CA ILE A 89 -2.76 10.88 30.81
C ILE A 89 -3.76 11.81 31.52
N THR A 90 -4.16 11.47 32.75
CA THR A 90 -5.10 12.27 33.54
C THR A 90 -4.52 13.67 33.85
N ASP A 91 -3.25 13.73 34.22
CA ASP A 91 -2.54 14.98 34.50
C ASP A 91 -2.39 15.83 33.23
N LEU A 92 -2.03 15.20 32.10
CA LEU A 92 -1.96 15.87 30.80
C LEU A 92 -3.32 16.42 30.36
N ALA A 93 -4.39 15.65 30.51
CA ALA A 93 -5.75 16.07 30.18
C ALA A 93 -6.16 17.28 31.02
N LYS A 94 -5.88 17.24 32.33
CA LYS A 94 -6.13 18.36 33.24
C LYS A 94 -5.36 19.62 32.85
N MET A 95 -4.09 19.49 32.44
CA MET A 95 -3.29 20.61 31.93
C MET A 95 -3.86 21.18 30.61
N ALA A 96 -4.45 20.33 29.78
CA ALA A 96 -5.12 20.73 28.54
C ALA A 96 -6.54 21.30 28.78
N GLY A 97 -7.05 21.30 30.02
CA GLY A 97 -8.40 21.75 30.35
C GLY A 97 -9.51 20.76 29.96
N VAL A 98 -9.17 19.48 29.77
CA VAL A 98 -10.11 18.40 29.43
C VAL A 98 -10.36 17.54 30.67
N ALA A 99 -11.63 17.32 31.00
CA ALA A 99 -12.00 16.40 32.07
C ALA A 99 -11.92 14.96 31.55
N VAL A 100 -10.94 14.20 32.04
CA VAL A 100 -10.76 12.77 31.75
C VAL A 100 -10.72 12.03 33.08
N THR A 101 -11.53 10.98 33.20
CA THR A 101 -11.55 10.07 34.34
C THR A 101 -10.85 8.75 33.98
N PRO A 102 -10.36 7.97 34.96
CA PRO A 102 -9.78 6.66 34.68
C PRO A 102 -10.72 5.70 33.93
N SER A 103 -12.04 5.86 34.10
CA SER A 103 -13.05 5.08 33.37
C SER A 103 -13.17 5.43 31.88
N ASP A 104 -12.63 6.58 31.44
CA ASP A 104 -12.58 6.98 30.04
C ASP A 104 -11.38 6.35 29.31
N ILE A 105 -10.46 5.71 30.04
CA ILE A 105 -9.24 5.11 29.51
C ILE A 105 -9.40 3.59 29.47
N ASP A 106 -9.56 3.03 28.27
CA ASP A 106 -9.62 1.57 28.09
C ASP A 106 -8.26 0.91 28.36
N ARG A 107 -7.21 1.46 27.75
CA ARG A 107 -5.82 0.99 27.90
C ARG A 107 -4.84 2.14 27.66
N SER A 108 -3.81 2.22 28.48
CA SER A 108 -2.65 3.09 28.28
C SER A 108 -1.35 2.29 28.38
N HIS A 109 -0.37 2.63 27.56
CA HIS A 109 0.97 2.03 27.59
C HIS A 109 1.96 2.91 26.82
N ARG A 110 3.25 2.73 27.09
CA ARG A 110 4.34 3.37 26.34
C ARG A 110 4.50 2.74 24.96
N ILE A 111 4.85 3.58 24.00
CA ILE A 111 5.21 3.23 22.61
C ILE A 111 6.50 4.03 22.29
N GLU A 112 7.17 3.73 21.17
CA GLU A 112 8.40 4.37 20.69
C GLU A 112 8.49 5.88 20.99
N THR A 113 9.68 6.32 21.39
CA THR A 113 9.95 7.66 21.90
C THR A 113 10.17 8.68 20.77
N ALA A 114 9.46 9.81 20.82
CA ALA A 114 9.73 10.97 19.97
C ALA A 114 9.92 12.24 20.84
N GLY A 115 10.81 13.14 20.41
CA GLY A 115 11.36 14.18 21.27
C GLY A 115 10.38 15.26 21.74
N LYS A 116 9.54 15.80 20.85
CA LYS A 116 8.63 16.91 21.20
C LYS A 116 7.28 16.40 21.72
N THR A 117 6.73 17.09 22.72
CA THR A 117 5.41 16.78 23.25
C THR A 117 4.33 17.17 22.25
N PHE A 118 3.59 16.19 21.76
CA PHE A 118 2.54 16.37 20.75
C PHE A 118 1.48 15.28 20.88
N VAL A 119 0.23 15.63 20.58
CA VAL A 119 -0.90 14.69 20.56
C VAL A 119 -1.33 14.50 19.11
N SER A 120 -1.46 13.24 18.67
CA SER A 120 -1.87 12.89 17.31
C SER A 120 -2.77 11.67 17.28
N ASP A 121 -3.60 11.56 16.23
CA ASP A 121 -4.34 10.32 15.95
C ASP A 121 -3.39 9.12 15.83
N ASN A 122 -3.83 7.96 16.32
CA ASN A 122 -3.12 6.70 16.09
C ASN A 122 -3.45 6.14 14.70
N LEU A 123 -2.61 6.48 13.73
CA LEU A 123 -2.76 6.08 12.34
C LEU A 123 -2.07 4.73 12.05
N THR A 124 -2.57 3.98 11.06
CA THR A 124 -1.84 2.82 10.50
C THR A 124 -0.53 3.26 9.85
N LYS A 125 0.40 2.33 9.64
CA LYS A 125 1.69 2.66 8.99
C LYS A 125 1.52 3.31 7.61
N LEU A 126 0.56 2.83 6.82
CA LEU A 126 0.24 3.39 5.51
C LEU A 126 -0.31 4.82 5.62
N ASN A 127 -1.19 5.05 6.60
CA ASN A 127 -1.79 6.35 6.83
C ASN A 127 -0.77 7.36 7.40
N GLN A 128 0.10 6.92 8.30
CA GLN A 128 1.23 7.73 8.79
C GLN A 128 2.14 8.18 7.63
N HIS A 129 2.48 7.25 6.71
CA HIS A 129 3.28 7.58 5.54
C HIS A 129 2.58 8.58 4.61
N THR A 130 1.28 8.40 4.39
CA THR A 130 0.47 9.31 3.57
C THR A 130 0.43 10.72 4.16
N MET A 131 0.23 10.85 5.47
CA MET A 131 0.30 12.13 6.17
C MET A 131 1.69 12.75 6.15
N TYR A 132 2.75 11.95 6.21
CA TYR A 132 4.12 12.43 6.06
C TYR A 132 4.33 13.06 4.68
N VAL A 133 3.91 12.38 3.61
CA VAL A 133 4.00 12.89 2.23
C VAL A 133 3.18 14.18 2.07
N ALA A 134 1.93 14.20 2.54
CA ALA A 134 1.09 15.40 2.47
C ALA A 134 1.70 16.59 3.22
N ARG A 135 2.28 16.37 4.41
CA ARG A 135 2.96 17.44 5.16
C ARG A 135 4.19 17.97 4.43
N ASN A 136 4.91 17.13 3.68
CA ASN A 136 6.00 17.61 2.82
C ASN A 136 5.47 18.44 1.64
N MET A 137 4.37 18.02 1.01
CA MET A 137 3.71 18.82 -0.03
C MET A 137 3.26 20.20 0.50
N LYS A 138 2.74 20.26 1.73
CA LYS A 138 2.43 21.53 2.40
C LYS A 138 3.67 22.41 2.55
N LYS A 139 4.79 21.84 3.03
CA LYS A 139 6.06 22.58 3.18
C LYS A 139 6.58 23.11 1.84
N GLU A 140 6.34 22.38 0.76
CA GLU A 140 6.68 22.77 -0.61
C GLU A 140 5.68 23.78 -1.21
N GLY A 141 4.61 24.14 -0.51
CA GLY A 141 3.58 25.08 -0.99
C GLY A 141 2.64 24.49 -2.04
N LYS A 142 2.57 23.16 -2.16
CA LYS A 142 1.71 22.47 -3.15
C LYS A 142 0.27 22.28 -2.68
N ILE A 143 0.04 22.33 -1.37
CA ILE A 143 -1.27 22.27 -0.73
C ILE A 143 -1.28 23.24 0.44
N HIS A 144 -2.45 23.76 0.78
CA HIS A 144 -2.61 24.75 1.84
C HIS A 144 -2.40 24.10 3.23
N SER A 145 -3.03 22.96 3.49
CA SER A 145 -2.90 22.24 4.76
C SER A 145 -3.17 20.74 4.65
N ALA A 146 -2.77 20.00 5.68
CA ALA A 146 -2.98 18.56 5.81
C ALA A 146 -3.16 18.19 7.29
N TRP A 147 -4.25 17.50 7.62
CA TRP A 147 -4.61 17.10 8.98
C TRP A 147 -5.34 15.77 9.00
N THR A 148 -5.61 15.26 10.20
CA THR A 148 -6.46 14.06 10.38
C THR A 148 -7.70 14.41 11.19
N ASP A 149 -8.77 13.68 10.92
CA ASP A 149 -10.04 13.77 11.62
C ASP A 149 -10.58 12.37 11.82
N VAL A 150 -10.52 11.88 13.06
CA VAL A 150 -11.06 10.57 13.45
C VAL A 150 -10.40 9.44 12.63
N GLY A 151 -9.07 9.51 12.47
CA GLY A 151 -8.29 8.55 11.70
C GLY A 151 -8.40 8.69 10.17
N LYS A 152 -9.20 9.65 9.66
CA LYS A 152 -9.26 9.98 8.24
C LYS A 152 -8.31 11.10 7.91
N MET A 153 -7.51 10.92 6.87
CA MET A 153 -6.52 11.90 6.42
C MET A 153 -7.17 12.89 5.45
N LYS A 154 -6.96 14.18 5.68
CA LYS A 154 -7.55 15.27 4.91
C LYS A 154 -6.47 16.28 4.51
N ALA A 155 -6.68 16.90 3.37
CA ALA A 155 -5.88 18.04 2.91
C ALA A 155 -6.79 19.04 2.22
N ASP A 156 -6.39 20.30 2.18
CA ASP A 156 -7.05 21.35 1.42
C ASP A 156 -6.08 22.07 0.49
N ASP A 157 -6.66 22.62 -0.58
CA ASP A 157 -6.01 23.54 -1.51
C ASP A 157 -6.96 24.73 -1.65
N GLU A 158 -6.58 25.84 -1.00
CA GLU A 158 -7.20 27.17 -0.78
C GLU A 158 -8.75 27.32 -0.70
N ASP A 159 -9.55 26.53 -1.42
CA ASP A 159 -11.02 26.57 -1.45
C ASP A 159 -11.70 25.17 -1.39
N MET A 160 -10.95 24.07 -1.32
CA MET A 160 -11.54 22.72 -1.30
C MET A 160 -10.81 21.75 -0.37
N TRP A 161 -11.55 21.12 0.55
CA TRP A 161 -11.03 19.99 1.35
C TRP A 161 -11.22 18.67 0.62
N ARG A 162 -10.25 17.76 0.76
CA ARG A 162 -10.17 16.47 0.08
C ARG A 162 -9.71 15.39 1.04
N VAL A 163 -10.19 14.16 0.84
CA VAL A 163 -9.72 12.98 1.59
C VAL A 163 -8.48 12.44 0.90
N LEU A 164 -7.41 12.23 1.69
CA LEU A 164 -6.18 11.64 1.19
C LEU A 164 -6.34 10.12 1.13
N VAL A 165 -6.04 9.55 -0.04
CA VAL A 165 -5.99 8.10 -0.25
C VAL A 165 -4.56 7.74 -0.61
N ALA A 166 -3.99 6.75 0.06
CA ALA A 166 -2.68 6.22 -0.26
C ALA A 166 -2.76 5.44 -1.59
N ALA A 167 -2.30 6.01 -2.69
CA ALA A 167 -2.03 5.25 -3.91
C ALA A 167 -0.62 4.64 -3.78
N ARG A 168 -0.51 3.32 -3.83
CA ARG A 168 0.78 2.61 -3.74
C ARG A 168 1.70 2.87 -4.95
N ASP A 169 1.13 3.39 -6.03
CA ASP A 169 1.83 3.71 -7.27
C ASP A 169 2.03 5.23 -7.41
N TYR A 170 3.29 5.64 -7.42
CA TYR A 170 3.74 7.01 -7.63
C TYR A 170 3.32 7.53 -9.01
N LEU A 171 2.21 8.26 -9.07
CA LEU A 171 1.79 9.22 -10.11
C LEU A 171 0.75 10.14 -9.44
N PRO A 172 0.62 11.42 -9.86
CA PRO A 172 0.18 12.51 -8.99
C PRO A 172 -1.13 12.14 -8.32
N MET A 173 -1.14 12.17 -6.99
CA MET A 173 -2.30 11.90 -6.12
C MET A 173 -3.59 12.27 -6.85
N GLN A 174 -4.24 11.31 -7.50
CA GLN A 174 -5.56 11.54 -8.07
C GLN A 174 -6.51 11.49 -6.89
N MET A 175 -6.62 12.64 -6.24
CA MET A 175 -7.55 12.94 -5.18
C MET A 175 -8.95 12.59 -5.68
N ARG A 176 -9.45 11.43 -5.29
CA ARG A 176 -10.83 11.05 -5.60
C ARG A 176 -11.75 11.69 -4.59
N CYS A 177 -12.65 12.52 -5.11
CA CYS A 177 -13.72 13.16 -4.38
C CYS A 177 -14.76 12.10 -3.98
N GLN A 178 -14.86 11.75 -2.71
CA GLN A 178 -16.09 11.14 -2.19
C GLN A 178 -16.87 12.24 -1.47
N HIS A 179 -17.97 12.64 -2.10
CA HIS A 179 -18.97 13.50 -1.47
C HIS A 179 -19.65 12.69 -0.36
N ARG A 180 -19.84 13.32 0.80
CA ARG A 180 -20.83 12.84 1.77
C ARG A 180 -22.20 13.37 1.35
#